data_AF-A0A1F2QL25-F1
#
_entry.id   AF-A0A1F2QL25-F1
#
_cell.length_a   1.000
_cell.length_b   1.000
_cell.length_c   1.000
_cell.angle_alpha   90.00
_cell.angle_beta   90.00
_cell.angle_gamma   90.00
#
_symmetry.space_group_name_H-M   'P 1'
#
loop_
_entity.id
_entity.type
_entity.pdbx_description
1 polymer ?
#
loop_
_entity_poly.entity_id
_entity_poly.type
_entity_poly.pdbx_seq_one_letter_code
_entity_poly.pdbx_strand_id
1 'polypeptide(L)'
;MAERDARWGVLLLAHGAPEKLEDIPEFLLRVRNGRSLPPSAVEEITRRYAAIGGGSPLLGHTRRQAEALAARLGCPVYVGMRNWHPFIAEAVQAVVGDGMRRLVAICLAPHNSRTSIGLYRQRLQEAAAPAGAALAVDFVESWHDHPLLIRAFAQKLRAKIDETRTAAGAEPPVILTAHSVPVETIAAGDPYERQVRETAARVAAAATCRVWHCAFQSQGMTAGPWLGPAVESVIDRLAEEGHKHVVLAPIGFVSDHVEVLYDVDIAFREYARTRGIDLRRTESLNDSPLLIDALADIARARLGS
;
A
#
# COMPACT_ATOMS: atom_id res chain seq x y z
N MET A 1 34.46 -1.36 19.55
CA MET A 1 34.96 -0.73 18.31
C MET A 1 34.77 -1.61 17.05
N ALA A 2 34.26 -2.85 17.16
CA ALA A 2 34.09 -3.78 16.03
C ALA A 2 32.69 -3.80 15.38
N GLU A 3 31.69 -3.10 15.95
CA GLU A 3 30.30 -3.11 15.45
C GLU A 3 30.00 -2.04 14.38
N ARG A 4 30.89 -1.06 14.17
CA ARG A 4 30.64 0.08 13.28
C ARG A 4 30.83 -0.21 11.79
N ASP A 5 31.28 -1.42 11.42
CA ASP A 5 31.61 -1.82 10.04
C ASP A 5 30.78 -3.00 9.51
N ALA A 6 29.70 -3.40 10.18
CA ALA A 6 28.80 -4.41 9.63
C ALA A 6 28.13 -3.87 8.35
N ARG A 7 28.42 -4.46 7.19
CA ARG A 7 27.72 -4.16 5.93
C ARG A 7 26.22 -4.35 6.15
N TRP A 8 25.46 -3.30 5.90
CA TRP A 8 24.01 -3.30 6.08
C TRP A 8 23.30 -2.84 4.82
N GLY A 9 22.07 -3.31 4.66
CA GLY A 9 21.17 -2.88 3.59
C GLY A 9 19.73 -2.79 4.07
N VAL A 10 18.88 -2.30 3.19
CA VAL A 10 17.43 -2.27 3.41
C VAL A 10 16.74 -3.19 2.41
N LEU A 11 15.73 -3.93 2.84
CA LEU A 11 14.85 -4.69 1.96
C LEU A 11 13.45 -4.07 1.99
N LEU A 12 13.01 -3.51 0.87
CA LEU A 12 11.63 -3.08 0.69
C LEU A 12 10.77 -4.28 0.28
N LEU A 13 9.72 -4.52 1.07
CA LEU A 13 8.79 -5.63 0.89
C LEU A 13 7.45 -5.11 0.34
N ALA A 14 7.00 -5.66 -0.79
CA ALA A 14 5.73 -5.30 -1.40
C ALA A 14 5.01 -6.52 -2.00
N HIS A 15 3.74 -6.34 -2.37
CA HIS A 15 2.87 -7.47 -2.70
C HIS A 15 3.39 -8.28 -3.89
N GLY A 16 4.00 -7.62 -4.86
CA GLY A 16 4.21 -8.17 -6.20
C GLY A 16 2.92 -8.13 -6.99
N ALA A 17 3.02 -7.85 -8.28
CA ALA A 17 1.89 -7.79 -9.19
C ALA A 17 2.38 -8.13 -10.61
N PRO A 18 1.51 -8.68 -11.47
CA PRO A 18 1.86 -9.04 -12.83
C PRO A 18 2.23 -7.79 -13.63
N GLU A 19 3.26 -7.89 -14.47
CA GLU A 19 3.78 -6.77 -15.28
C GLU A 19 3.13 -6.73 -16.67
N LYS A 20 2.50 -7.84 -17.08
CA LYS A 20 1.75 -7.97 -18.33
C LYS A 20 0.54 -8.91 -18.14
N LEU A 21 -0.40 -8.90 -19.08
CA LEU A 21 -1.65 -9.67 -18.98
C LEU A 21 -1.43 -11.18 -18.93
N GLU A 22 -0.41 -11.67 -19.63
CA GLU A 22 -0.09 -13.10 -19.73
C GLU A 22 0.38 -13.68 -18.38
N ASP A 23 0.84 -12.83 -17.46
CA ASP A 23 1.31 -13.23 -16.13
C ASP A 23 0.15 -13.54 -15.17
N ILE A 24 -1.06 -13.05 -15.46
CA ILE A 24 -2.19 -13.05 -14.52
C ILE A 24 -2.59 -14.45 -14.06
N PRO A 25 -2.73 -15.47 -14.94
CA PRO A 25 -3.10 -16.81 -14.49
C PRO A 25 -2.11 -17.39 -13.47
N GLU A 26 -0.81 -17.23 -13.71
CA GLU A 26 0.23 -17.71 -12.79
C GLU A 26 0.26 -16.88 -11.50
N PHE A 27 0.17 -15.55 -11.61
CA PHE A 27 0.13 -14.65 -10.46
C PHE A 27 -1.03 -15.01 -9.52
N LEU A 28 -2.23 -15.25 -10.05
CA LEU A 28 -3.39 -15.59 -9.26
C LEU A 28 -3.25 -16.95 -8.57
N LEU A 29 -2.66 -17.95 -9.25
CA LEU A 29 -2.31 -19.22 -8.62
C LEU A 29 -1.38 -19.00 -7.42
N ARG A 30 -0.37 -18.14 -7.56
CA ARG A 30 0.57 -17.83 -6.46
C ARG A 30 -0.11 -17.14 -5.29
N VAL A 31 -0.91 -16.10 -5.55
CA VAL A 31 -1.68 -15.38 -4.51
C VAL A 31 -2.61 -16.33 -3.75
N ARG A 32 -3.12 -17.37 -4.42
CA ARG A 32 -4.06 -18.36 -3.87
C ARG A 32 -3.39 -19.63 -3.36
N ASN A 33 -2.06 -19.65 -3.19
CA ASN A 33 -1.29 -20.82 -2.76
C ASN A 33 -1.61 -22.08 -3.60
N GLY A 34 -1.62 -21.92 -4.92
CA GLY A 34 -1.88 -22.99 -5.90
C GLY A 34 -3.36 -23.29 -6.18
N ARG A 35 -4.29 -22.62 -5.49
CA ARG A 35 -5.73 -22.85 -5.71
C ARG A 35 -6.24 -22.01 -6.88
N SER A 36 -6.61 -22.66 -7.96
CA SER A 36 -7.21 -22.01 -9.14
C SER A 36 -8.47 -21.21 -8.79
N LEU A 37 -8.68 -20.13 -9.54
CA LEU A 37 -9.93 -19.38 -9.54
C LEU A 37 -10.83 -19.86 -10.71
N PRO A 38 -12.16 -19.67 -10.63
CA PRO A 38 -13.05 -19.88 -11.76
C PRO A 38 -12.57 -19.05 -12.98
N PRO A 39 -12.70 -19.55 -14.22
CA PRO A 39 -12.28 -18.83 -15.41
C PRO A 39 -12.83 -17.41 -15.51
N SER A 40 -14.10 -17.21 -15.14
CA SER A 40 -14.74 -15.89 -15.12
C SER A 40 -14.10 -14.89 -14.16
N ALA A 41 -13.56 -15.36 -13.03
CA ALA A 41 -12.84 -14.52 -12.07
C ALA A 41 -11.45 -14.14 -12.61
N VAL A 42 -10.78 -15.07 -13.29
CA VAL A 42 -9.50 -14.78 -13.97
C VAL A 42 -9.72 -13.76 -15.09
N GLU A 43 -10.73 -13.96 -15.94
CA GLU A 43 -11.11 -13.03 -17.01
C GLU A 43 -11.44 -11.65 -16.47
N GLU A 44 -12.22 -11.55 -15.40
CA GLU A 44 -12.53 -10.28 -14.75
C GLU A 44 -11.26 -9.57 -14.28
N ILE A 45 -10.36 -10.26 -13.59
CA ILE A 45 -9.09 -9.67 -13.14
C ILE A 45 -8.24 -9.24 -14.35
N THR A 46 -8.16 -10.05 -15.40
CA THR A 46 -7.47 -9.69 -16.65
C THR A 46 -8.05 -8.43 -17.28
N ARG A 47 -9.38 -8.27 -17.30
CA ARG A 47 -10.03 -7.04 -17.76
C ARG A 47 -9.62 -5.82 -16.94
N ARG A 48 -9.52 -5.95 -15.61
CA ARG A 48 -9.08 -4.85 -14.74
C ARG A 48 -7.67 -4.40 -15.06
N TYR A 49 -6.75 -5.35 -15.23
CA TYR A 49 -5.38 -5.05 -15.62
C TYR A 49 -5.29 -4.44 -17.03
N ALA A 50 -6.10 -4.93 -17.98
CA ALA A 50 -6.16 -4.37 -19.32
C ALA A 50 -6.64 -2.91 -19.31
N ALA A 51 -7.64 -2.60 -18.49
CA ALA A 51 -8.21 -1.26 -18.36
C ALA A 51 -7.23 -0.22 -17.77
N ILE A 52 -6.19 -0.66 -17.04
CA ILE A 52 -5.15 0.21 -16.48
C ILE A 52 -3.86 0.25 -17.31
N GLY A 53 -3.86 -0.33 -18.51
CA GLY A 53 -2.72 -0.32 -19.43
C GLY A 53 -1.98 -1.65 -19.61
N GLY A 54 -2.52 -2.76 -19.08
CA GLY A 54 -2.04 -4.11 -19.37
C GLY A 54 -1.12 -4.73 -18.32
N GLY A 55 -0.76 -4.01 -17.26
CA GLY A 55 0.15 -4.49 -16.22
C GLY A 55 0.12 -3.58 -15.00
N SER A 56 0.59 -4.07 -13.84
CA SER A 56 0.69 -3.24 -12.64
C SER A 56 1.98 -2.40 -12.66
N PRO A 57 1.90 -1.08 -12.37
CA PRO A 57 3.10 -0.25 -12.24
C PRO A 57 3.82 -0.44 -10.89
N LEU A 58 3.30 -1.29 -10.00
CA LEU A 58 3.77 -1.45 -8.62
C LEU A 58 5.27 -1.75 -8.53
N LEU A 59 5.78 -2.67 -9.35
CA LEU A 59 7.21 -3.01 -9.33
C LEU A 59 8.07 -1.83 -9.80
N GLY A 60 7.64 -1.11 -10.83
CA GLY A 60 8.32 0.10 -11.29
C GLY A 60 8.39 1.19 -10.21
N HIS A 61 7.29 1.45 -9.51
CA HIS A 61 7.28 2.39 -8.37
C HIS A 61 8.19 1.91 -7.23
N THR A 62 8.17 0.61 -6.93
CA THR A 62 8.97 0.04 -5.82
C THR A 62 10.46 0.10 -6.11
N ARG A 63 10.89 -0.13 -7.37
CA ARG A 63 12.27 0.05 -7.80
C ARG A 63 12.73 1.50 -7.68
N ARG A 64 11.93 2.47 -8.13
CA ARG A 64 12.24 3.90 -7.95
C ARG A 64 12.33 4.31 -6.48
N GLN A 65 11.45 3.77 -5.64
CA GLN A 65 11.53 3.97 -4.19
C GLN A 65 12.84 3.40 -3.62
N ALA A 66 13.24 2.20 -4.05
CA ALA A 66 14.50 1.59 -3.62
C ALA A 66 15.72 2.41 -4.06
N GLU A 67 15.76 2.85 -5.32
CA GLU A 67 16.83 3.69 -5.86
C GLU A 67 16.95 5.02 -5.10
N ALA A 68 15.83 5.72 -4.90
CA ALA A 68 15.80 6.98 -4.18
C ALA A 68 16.19 6.82 -2.70
N LEU A 69 15.77 5.71 -2.07
CA LEU A 69 16.14 5.40 -0.70
C LEU A 69 17.62 5.03 -0.58
N ALA A 70 18.17 4.27 -1.53
CA ALA A 70 19.59 3.93 -1.58
C ALA A 70 20.45 5.19 -1.67
N ALA A 71 20.08 6.12 -2.56
CA ALA A 71 20.73 7.41 -2.68
C ALA A 71 20.65 8.21 -1.37
N ARG A 72 19.52 8.12 -0.63
CA ARG A 72 19.33 8.84 0.63
C ARG A 72 20.13 8.26 1.79
N LEU A 73 20.31 6.94 1.82
CA LEU A 73 20.96 6.22 2.91
C LEU A 73 22.46 6.01 2.68
N GLY A 74 22.91 5.99 1.43
CA GLY A 74 24.29 5.61 1.09
C GLY A 74 24.56 4.11 1.27
N CYS A 75 23.53 3.27 1.18
CA CYS A 75 23.63 1.81 1.30
C CYS A 75 22.79 1.11 0.20
N PRO A 76 23.03 -0.19 -0.06
CA PRO A 76 22.17 -0.98 -0.93
C PRO A 76 20.73 -1.06 -0.41
N VAL A 77 19.77 -0.95 -1.32
CA VAL A 77 18.35 -1.19 -1.06
C VAL A 77 17.82 -2.21 -2.06
N TYR A 78 17.26 -3.28 -1.53
CA TYR A 78 16.75 -4.43 -2.28
C TYR A 78 15.23 -4.39 -2.35
N VAL A 79 14.66 -5.04 -3.35
CA VAL A 79 13.21 -5.18 -3.54
C VAL A 79 12.85 -6.66 -3.46
N GLY A 80 11.93 -7.01 -2.55
CA GLY A 80 11.42 -8.36 -2.39
C GLY A 80 9.90 -8.39 -2.43
N MET A 81 9.35 -9.12 -3.39
CA MET A 81 7.93 -9.21 -3.65
C MET A 81 7.36 -10.53 -3.09
N ARG A 82 6.18 -10.47 -2.46
CA ARG A 82 5.59 -11.66 -1.83
C ARG A 82 5.03 -12.65 -2.86
N ASN A 83 4.37 -12.14 -3.90
CA ASN A 83 3.53 -12.92 -4.81
C ASN A 83 3.96 -12.85 -6.28
N TRP A 84 4.93 -12.02 -6.63
CA TRP A 84 5.49 -11.94 -7.98
C TRP A 84 7.00 -11.67 -7.91
N HIS A 85 7.72 -11.67 -9.03
CA HIS A 85 9.16 -11.43 -9.05
C HIS A 85 9.52 -9.93 -8.87
N PRO A 86 10.74 -9.60 -8.38
CA PRO A 86 11.68 -10.51 -7.73
C PRO A 86 11.16 -10.92 -6.36
N PHE A 87 11.07 -12.21 -6.09
CA PHE A 87 10.54 -12.74 -4.84
C PHE A 87 11.42 -12.37 -3.65
N ILE A 88 10.82 -12.35 -2.45
CA ILE A 88 11.56 -12.15 -1.19
C ILE A 88 12.75 -13.11 -1.08
N ALA A 89 12.60 -14.37 -1.49
CA ALA A 89 13.69 -15.34 -1.48
C ALA A 89 14.86 -14.95 -2.42
N GLU A 90 14.55 -14.48 -3.62
CA GLU A 90 15.56 -14.01 -4.59
C GLU A 90 16.28 -12.76 -4.05
N ALA A 91 15.54 -11.84 -3.43
CA ALA A 91 16.10 -10.64 -2.82
C ALA A 91 17.02 -10.97 -1.63
N VAL A 92 16.64 -11.92 -0.76
CA VAL A 92 17.49 -12.36 0.36
C VAL A 92 18.76 -13.06 -0.13
N GLN A 93 18.68 -13.85 -1.20
CA GLN A 93 19.87 -14.43 -1.82
C GLN A 93 20.83 -13.35 -2.31
N ALA A 94 20.34 -12.28 -2.94
CA ALA A 94 21.16 -11.14 -3.34
C ALA A 94 21.80 -10.43 -2.14
N VAL A 95 21.01 -10.16 -1.08
CA VAL A 95 21.51 -9.56 0.18
C VAL A 95 22.69 -10.36 0.75
N VAL A 96 22.56 -11.69 0.81
CA VAL A 96 23.63 -12.58 1.31
C VAL A 96 24.82 -12.61 0.35
N GLY A 97 24.57 -12.66 -0.95
CA GLY A 97 25.61 -12.65 -2.00
C GLY A 97 26.48 -11.39 -1.96
N ASP A 98 25.89 -10.24 -1.65
CA ASP A 98 26.60 -8.95 -1.50
C ASP A 98 27.37 -8.83 -0.16
N GLY A 99 27.26 -9.85 0.70
CA GLY A 99 27.95 -9.93 1.98
C GLY A 99 27.33 -9.04 3.07
N MET A 100 26.06 -8.69 2.95
CA MET A 100 25.34 -7.96 4.01
C MET A 100 25.23 -8.83 5.27
N ARG A 101 25.41 -8.21 6.42
CA ARG A 101 25.32 -8.84 7.75
C ARG A 101 24.14 -8.35 8.57
N ARG A 102 23.63 -7.16 8.26
CA ARG A 102 22.43 -6.57 8.88
C ARG A 102 21.45 -6.13 7.79
N LEU A 103 20.18 -6.45 7.96
CA LEU A 103 19.13 -6.12 7.01
C LEU A 103 17.95 -5.48 7.74
N VAL A 104 17.59 -4.25 7.36
CA VAL A 104 16.32 -3.65 7.80
C VAL A 104 15.26 -3.96 6.75
N ALA A 105 14.26 -4.74 7.12
CA ALA A 105 13.16 -5.11 6.24
C ALA A 105 11.93 -4.25 6.51
N ILE A 106 11.51 -3.48 5.50
CA ILE A 106 10.39 -2.53 5.60
C ILE A 106 9.27 -2.97 4.67
N CYS A 107 8.11 -3.30 5.23
CA CYS A 107 6.90 -3.50 4.42
C CYS A 107 6.38 -2.16 3.90
N LEU A 108 6.15 -2.05 2.60
CA LEU A 108 5.53 -0.88 1.98
C LEU A 108 4.01 -0.80 2.23
N ALA A 109 3.47 -1.74 3.01
CA ALA A 109 2.17 -1.62 3.69
C ALA A 109 2.40 -1.03 5.09
N PRO A 110 1.96 0.21 5.39
CA PRO A 110 2.23 0.83 6.70
C PRO A 110 1.42 0.24 7.87
N HIS A 111 0.22 -0.25 7.55
CA HIS A 111 -0.76 -0.78 8.50
C HIS A 111 -0.53 -2.26 8.74
N ASN A 112 -0.34 -2.65 9.99
CA ASN A 112 -0.15 -4.03 10.40
C ASN A 112 -1.45 -4.81 10.31
N SER A 113 -1.36 -5.96 9.65
CA SER A 113 -2.38 -6.98 9.58
C SER A 113 -1.71 -8.33 9.43
N ARG A 114 -2.24 -9.35 10.10
CA ARG A 114 -1.80 -10.74 9.98
C ARG A 114 -2.00 -11.27 8.56
N THR A 115 -3.01 -10.78 7.83
CA THR A 115 -3.26 -11.14 6.43
C THR A 115 -2.38 -10.38 5.43
N SER A 116 -1.58 -9.43 5.92
CA SER A 116 -0.59 -8.67 5.15
C SER A 116 0.81 -8.84 5.75
N ILE A 117 1.23 -7.93 6.64
CA ILE A 117 2.56 -7.88 7.30
C ILE A 117 2.96 -9.23 7.92
N GLY A 118 2.01 -9.95 8.52
CA GLY A 118 2.28 -11.30 9.06
C GLY A 118 2.81 -12.28 8.00
N LEU A 119 2.23 -12.26 6.80
CA LEU A 119 2.66 -13.12 5.69
C LEU A 119 3.98 -12.67 5.07
N TYR A 120 4.29 -11.36 5.06
CA TYR A 120 5.61 -10.87 4.64
C TYR A 120 6.70 -11.34 5.61
N ARG A 121 6.45 -11.22 6.92
CA ARG A 121 7.38 -11.68 7.95
C ARG A 121 7.66 -13.17 7.80
N GLN A 122 6.62 -13.98 7.65
CA GLN A 122 6.77 -15.42 7.48
C GLN A 122 7.67 -15.73 6.27
N ARG A 123 7.37 -15.16 5.09
CA ARG A 123 8.16 -15.41 3.87
C ARG A 123 9.61 -14.92 3.99
N LEU A 124 9.83 -13.81 4.68
CA LEU A 124 11.18 -13.31 4.95
C LEU A 124 11.94 -14.25 5.89
N GLN A 125 11.30 -14.72 6.96
CA GLN A 125 11.92 -15.66 7.91
C GLN A 125 12.29 -16.97 7.22
N GLU A 126 11.39 -17.53 6.41
CA GLU A 126 11.65 -18.72 5.60
C GLU A 126 12.83 -18.51 4.64
N ALA A 127 12.88 -17.35 3.96
CA ALA A 127 13.97 -17.00 3.04
C ALA A 127 15.32 -16.75 3.73
N ALA A 128 15.32 -16.18 4.94
CA ALA A 128 16.53 -15.86 5.69
C ALA A 128 17.06 -17.03 6.53
N ALA A 129 16.24 -18.05 6.81
CA ALA A 129 16.61 -19.20 7.64
C ALA A 129 17.92 -19.90 7.19
N PRO A 130 18.21 -20.11 5.88
CA PRO A 130 19.46 -20.71 5.45
C PRO A 130 20.71 -19.89 5.78
N ALA A 131 20.60 -18.56 5.91
CA ALA A 131 21.71 -17.70 6.29
C ALA A 131 22.00 -17.78 7.81
N GLY A 132 21.00 -18.12 8.62
CA GLY A 132 21.13 -18.24 10.07
C GLY A 132 21.74 -16.97 10.70
N ALA A 133 22.72 -17.15 11.60
CA ALA A 133 23.40 -16.05 12.28
C ALA A 133 24.27 -15.17 11.34
N ALA A 134 24.44 -15.54 10.08
CA ALA A 134 25.20 -14.75 9.11
C ALA A 134 24.50 -13.45 8.70
N LEU A 135 23.17 -13.35 8.90
CA LEU A 135 22.34 -12.22 8.54
C LEU A 135 21.37 -11.87 9.69
N ALA A 136 21.61 -10.76 10.37
CA ALA A 136 20.69 -10.20 11.35
C ALA A 136 19.59 -9.40 10.63
N VAL A 137 18.33 -9.81 10.78
CA VAL A 137 17.18 -9.16 10.16
C VAL A 137 16.36 -8.40 11.20
N ASP A 138 16.23 -7.09 11.01
CA ASP A 138 15.29 -6.23 11.76
C ASP A 138 14.06 -5.98 10.89
N PHE A 139 12.90 -6.47 11.34
CA PHE A 139 11.65 -6.36 10.59
C PHE A 139 10.76 -5.26 11.17
N VAL A 140 10.45 -4.26 10.34
CA VAL A 140 9.56 -3.16 10.73
C VAL A 140 8.11 -3.62 10.70
N GLU A 141 7.51 -3.76 11.89
CA GLU A 141 6.17 -4.32 12.04
C GLU A 141 5.04 -3.37 11.63
N SER A 142 5.23 -2.06 11.74
CA SER A 142 4.26 -1.03 11.38
C SER A 142 4.94 0.34 11.37
N TRP A 143 4.39 1.25 10.58
CA TRP A 143 4.83 2.66 10.51
C TRP A 143 3.70 3.58 10.01
N HIS A 144 2.44 3.17 10.23
CA HIS A 144 1.24 3.87 9.76
C HIS A 144 1.10 5.30 10.31
N ASP A 145 1.58 5.54 11.53
CA ASP A 145 1.51 6.82 12.25
C ASP A 145 2.78 7.67 12.09
N HIS A 146 3.72 7.24 11.24
CA HIS A 146 4.99 7.93 11.04
C HIS A 146 4.76 9.38 10.57
N PRO A 147 5.31 10.41 11.25
CA PRO A 147 4.99 11.81 10.95
C PRO A 147 5.22 12.22 9.50
N LEU A 148 6.29 11.72 8.87
CA LEU A 148 6.58 12.00 7.46
C LEU A 148 5.62 11.28 6.48
N LEU A 149 5.09 10.11 6.83
CA LEU A 149 4.06 9.43 6.05
C LEU A 149 2.75 10.24 6.09
N ILE A 150 2.33 10.65 7.29
CA ILE A 150 1.15 11.50 7.47
C ILE A 150 1.28 12.79 6.68
N ARG A 151 2.46 13.44 6.74
CA ARG A 151 2.75 14.66 5.98
C ARG A 151 2.68 14.42 4.46
N ALA A 152 3.19 13.29 3.97
CA ALA A 152 3.17 12.94 2.56
C ALA A 152 1.73 12.82 2.04
N PHE A 153 0.87 12.06 2.74
CA PHE A 153 -0.54 11.95 2.40
C PHE A 153 -1.28 13.28 2.51
N ALA A 154 -1.05 14.03 3.59
CA ALA A 154 -1.67 15.33 3.80
C ALA A 154 -1.31 16.35 2.70
N GLN A 155 -0.07 16.29 2.17
CA GLN A 155 0.34 17.13 1.05
C GLN A 155 -0.47 16.82 -0.21
N LYS A 156 -0.61 15.54 -0.57
CA LYS A 156 -1.41 15.11 -1.74
C LYS A 156 -2.89 15.44 -1.56
N LEU A 157 -3.42 15.23 -0.36
CA LEU A 157 -4.81 15.52 -0.03
C LEU A 157 -5.11 17.01 -0.14
N ARG A 158 -4.27 17.87 0.47
CA ARG A 158 -4.47 19.33 0.42
C ARG A 158 -4.45 19.86 -1.01
N ALA A 159 -3.49 19.42 -1.83
CA ALA A 159 -3.42 19.81 -3.23
C ALA A 159 -4.71 19.46 -3.99
N LYS A 160 -5.25 18.25 -3.76
CA LYS A 160 -6.48 17.81 -4.43
C LYS A 160 -7.74 18.51 -3.90
N ILE A 161 -7.79 18.81 -2.60
CA ILE A 161 -8.87 19.63 -2.01
C ILE A 161 -8.85 21.03 -2.63
N ASP A 162 -7.68 21.67 -2.73
CA ASP A 162 -7.57 23.03 -3.27
C ASP A 162 -7.97 23.11 -4.76
N GLU A 163 -7.51 22.14 -5.56
CA GLU A 163 -7.91 21.99 -6.96
C GLU A 163 -9.42 21.80 -7.10
N THR A 164 -10.00 20.91 -6.30
CA THR A 164 -11.44 20.60 -6.35
C THR A 164 -12.28 21.77 -5.85
N ARG A 165 -11.84 22.46 -4.78
CA ARG A 165 -12.49 23.66 -4.25
C ARG A 165 -12.55 24.76 -5.30
N THR A 166 -11.46 24.94 -6.05
CA THR A 166 -11.40 25.93 -7.13
C THR A 166 -12.43 25.61 -8.23
N ALA A 167 -12.65 24.34 -8.54
CA ALA A 167 -13.64 23.92 -9.53
C ALA A 167 -15.09 23.96 -9.01
N ALA A 168 -15.30 23.65 -7.73
CA ALA A 168 -16.62 23.46 -7.12
C ALA A 168 -17.19 24.72 -6.43
N GLY A 169 -16.35 25.69 -6.09
CA GLY A 169 -16.73 26.88 -5.31
C GLY A 169 -16.90 26.63 -3.80
N ALA A 170 -16.73 25.40 -3.33
CA ALA A 170 -16.79 25.01 -1.92
C ALA A 170 -15.81 23.86 -1.61
N GLU A 171 -15.45 23.68 -0.34
CA GLU A 171 -14.59 22.57 0.06
C GLU A 171 -15.33 21.23 -0.09
N PRO A 172 -14.79 20.26 -0.84
CA PRO A 172 -15.43 18.95 -1.00
C PRO A 172 -15.27 18.10 0.27
N PRO A 173 -16.25 17.25 0.62
CA PRO A 173 -16.03 16.18 1.58
C PRO A 173 -14.98 15.19 1.06
N VAL A 174 -14.28 14.54 1.99
CA VAL A 174 -13.19 13.61 1.69
C VAL A 174 -13.53 12.18 2.12
N ILE A 175 -13.24 11.20 1.27
CA ILE A 175 -13.23 9.78 1.61
C ILE A 175 -11.77 9.33 1.72
N LEU A 176 -11.29 9.01 2.92
CA LEU A 176 -9.99 8.36 3.12
C LEU A 176 -10.22 6.85 3.10
N THR A 177 -9.54 6.15 2.20
CA THR A 177 -9.80 4.73 1.96
C THR A 177 -8.58 3.82 2.08
N ALA A 178 -8.84 2.58 2.49
CA ALA A 178 -7.90 1.48 2.56
C ALA A 178 -8.60 0.17 2.16
N HIS A 179 -7.83 -0.88 1.87
CA HIS A 179 -8.40 -2.19 1.54
C HIS A 179 -9.20 -2.76 2.72
N SER A 180 -10.35 -3.38 2.45
CA SER A 180 -11.16 -4.04 3.46
C SER A 180 -10.56 -5.37 3.90
N VAL A 181 -10.82 -5.83 5.11
CA VAL A 181 -10.43 -7.17 5.57
C VAL A 181 -11.67 -7.91 6.08
N PRO A 182 -11.70 -9.25 6.10
CA PRO A 182 -12.79 -9.97 6.74
C PRO A 182 -12.94 -9.52 8.20
N VAL A 183 -14.17 -9.31 8.67
CA VAL A 183 -14.42 -8.81 10.04
C VAL A 183 -13.85 -9.75 11.09
N GLU A 184 -13.80 -11.05 10.81
CA GLU A 184 -13.20 -12.07 11.66
C GLU A 184 -11.71 -11.80 11.93
N THR A 185 -11.02 -11.17 10.96
CA THR A 185 -9.61 -10.75 11.13
C THR A 185 -9.51 -9.75 12.28
N ILE A 186 -10.41 -8.76 12.32
CA ILE A 186 -10.45 -7.75 13.38
C ILE A 186 -10.90 -8.37 14.71
N ALA A 187 -11.92 -9.23 14.68
CA ALA A 187 -12.40 -9.95 15.87
C ALA A 187 -11.31 -10.81 16.52
N ALA A 188 -10.35 -11.32 15.73
CA ALA A 188 -9.18 -12.05 16.21
C ALA A 188 -8.08 -11.15 16.82
N GLY A 189 -8.31 -9.86 16.99
CA GLY A 189 -7.40 -8.91 17.63
C GLY A 189 -6.39 -8.25 16.68
N ASP A 190 -6.68 -8.25 15.38
CA ASP A 190 -5.82 -7.59 14.39
C ASP A 190 -5.90 -6.05 14.53
N PRO A 191 -4.75 -5.33 14.57
CA PRO A 191 -4.75 -3.89 14.80
C PRO A 191 -5.17 -3.06 13.57
N TYR A 192 -5.37 -3.68 12.41
CA TYR A 192 -5.54 -3.01 11.12
C TYR A 192 -6.58 -1.89 11.12
N GLU A 193 -7.80 -2.16 11.59
CA GLU A 193 -8.87 -1.16 11.59
C GLU A 193 -8.49 0.08 12.42
N ARG A 194 -7.97 -0.13 13.63
CA ARG A 194 -7.55 0.97 14.52
C ARG A 194 -6.47 1.81 13.84
N GLN A 195 -5.46 1.16 13.25
CA GLN A 195 -4.37 1.85 12.57
C GLN A 195 -4.84 2.63 11.34
N VAL A 196 -5.71 2.06 10.50
CA VAL A 196 -6.26 2.77 9.33
C VAL A 196 -7.06 3.99 9.76
N ARG A 197 -7.92 3.86 10.77
CA ARG A 197 -8.72 4.98 11.30
C ARG A 197 -7.84 6.06 11.93
N GLU A 198 -6.77 5.66 12.61
CA GLU A 198 -5.78 6.59 13.16
C GLU A 198 -5.03 7.35 12.06
N THR A 199 -4.54 6.65 11.03
CA THR A 199 -3.94 7.28 9.84
C THR A 199 -4.92 8.26 9.19
N ALA A 200 -6.18 7.86 9.00
CA ALA A 200 -7.21 8.71 8.41
C ALA A 200 -7.40 10.00 9.20
N ALA A 201 -7.56 9.90 10.52
CA ALA A 201 -7.72 11.06 11.40
C ALA A 201 -6.49 11.98 11.38
N ARG A 202 -5.27 11.41 11.44
CA ARG A 202 -4.01 12.17 11.41
C ARG A 202 -3.80 12.88 10.07
N VAL A 203 -4.09 12.19 8.95
CA VAL A 203 -3.99 12.78 7.61
C VAL A 203 -5.03 13.90 7.42
N ALA A 204 -6.28 13.68 7.83
CA ALA A 204 -7.31 14.70 7.75
C ALA A 204 -6.96 15.95 8.57
N ALA A 205 -6.48 15.75 9.81
CA ALA A 205 -6.03 16.84 10.67
C ALA A 205 -4.84 17.61 10.05
N ALA A 206 -3.82 16.91 9.56
CA ALA A 206 -2.66 17.53 8.93
C ALA A 206 -3.01 18.23 7.60
N ALA A 207 -4.02 17.76 6.88
CA ALA A 207 -4.56 18.41 5.68
C ALA A 207 -5.56 19.54 6.01
N THR A 208 -5.88 19.77 7.28
CA THR A 208 -6.94 20.71 7.75
C THR A 208 -8.31 20.44 7.12
N CYS A 209 -8.58 19.18 6.79
CA CYS A 209 -9.82 18.73 6.17
C CYS A 209 -10.94 18.61 7.22
N ARG A 210 -12.06 19.31 6.99
CA ARG A 210 -13.13 19.39 7.99
C ARG A 210 -14.14 18.25 7.90
N VAL A 211 -14.59 17.94 6.68
CA VAL A 211 -15.60 16.90 6.43
C VAL A 211 -14.91 15.71 5.79
N TRP A 212 -14.79 14.62 6.53
CA TRP A 212 -14.13 13.43 6.04
C TRP A 212 -14.74 12.14 6.61
N HIS A 213 -14.58 11.06 5.85
CA HIS A 213 -15.04 9.72 6.19
C HIS A 213 -13.90 8.72 6.00
N CYS A 214 -13.80 7.74 6.88
CA CYS A 214 -12.94 6.57 6.68
C CYS A 214 -13.80 5.43 6.10
N ALA A 215 -13.41 4.90 4.94
CA ALA A 215 -14.13 3.83 4.24
C ALA A 215 -13.18 2.75 3.73
N PHE A 216 -13.71 1.57 3.44
CA PHE A 216 -12.92 0.42 3.01
C PHE A 216 -13.32 -0.03 1.61
N GLN A 217 -12.33 -0.26 0.77
CA GLN A 217 -12.49 -0.68 -0.63
C GLN A 217 -12.16 -2.17 -0.82
N SER A 218 -12.42 -2.68 -2.03
CA SER A 218 -11.87 -3.95 -2.49
C SER A 218 -12.25 -5.14 -1.60
N GLN A 219 -13.52 -5.21 -1.17
CA GLN A 219 -14.06 -6.37 -0.46
C GLN A 219 -13.89 -7.62 -1.34
N GLY A 220 -13.18 -8.62 -0.84
CA GLY A 220 -12.82 -9.81 -1.61
C GLY A 220 -13.96 -10.82 -1.73
N MET A 221 -13.66 -11.92 -2.41
CA MET A 221 -14.64 -12.95 -2.76
C MET A 221 -14.93 -13.98 -1.65
N THR A 222 -14.31 -13.85 -0.47
CA THR A 222 -14.57 -14.79 0.64
C THR A 222 -15.93 -14.53 1.25
N ALA A 223 -16.63 -15.60 1.61
CA ALA A 223 -17.89 -15.53 2.33
C ALA A 223 -17.70 -14.88 3.71
N GLY A 224 -18.69 -14.10 4.13
CA GLY A 224 -18.68 -13.40 5.42
C GLY A 224 -18.66 -11.88 5.28
N PRO A 225 -18.91 -11.16 6.38
CA PRO A 225 -18.87 -9.71 6.41
C PRO A 225 -17.44 -9.19 6.25
N TRP A 226 -17.33 -8.12 5.47
CA TRP A 226 -16.09 -7.38 5.27
C TRP A 226 -16.13 -6.07 6.06
N LEU A 227 -14.96 -5.60 6.47
CA LEU A 227 -14.81 -4.36 7.23
C LEU A 227 -15.40 -3.17 6.47
N GLY A 228 -16.16 -2.34 7.19
CA GLY A 228 -16.94 -1.24 6.64
C GLY A 228 -16.73 0.11 7.35
N PRO A 229 -17.37 1.18 6.86
CA PRO A 229 -18.30 1.17 5.72
C PRO A 229 -17.58 0.99 4.37
N ALA A 230 -18.30 0.48 3.36
CA ALA A 230 -17.81 0.41 1.99
C ALA A 230 -17.70 1.83 1.39
N VAL A 231 -16.78 2.04 0.45
CA VAL A 231 -16.62 3.33 -0.26
C VAL A 231 -17.92 3.74 -0.95
N GLU A 232 -18.59 2.79 -1.60
CA GLU A 232 -19.88 2.96 -2.27
C GLU A 232 -20.96 3.49 -1.32
N SER A 233 -21.06 2.94 -0.11
CA SER A 233 -22.04 3.38 0.88
C SER A 233 -21.79 4.81 1.36
N VAL A 234 -20.52 5.25 1.39
CA VAL A 234 -20.19 6.64 1.71
C VAL A 234 -20.49 7.55 0.52
N ILE A 235 -20.26 7.10 -0.72
CA ILE A 235 -20.65 7.85 -1.93
C ILE A 235 -22.17 8.06 -1.98
N ASP A 236 -22.96 7.01 -1.72
CA ASP A 236 -24.43 7.08 -1.67
C ASP A 236 -24.89 8.15 -0.67
N ARG A 237 -24.37 8.08 0.56
CA ARG A 237 -24.68 9.04 1.62
C ARG A 237 -24.32 10.48 1.22
N LEU A 238 -23.14 10.70 0.66
CA LEU A 238 -22.72 12.05 0.24
C LEU A 238 -23.59 12.59 -0.91
N ALA A 239 -24.09 11.71 -1.78
CA ALA A 239 -25.03 12.09 -2.84
C ALA A 239 -26.39 12.51 -2.25
N GLU A 240 -26.89 11.77 -1.26
CA GLU A 240 -28.12 12.09 -0.51
C GLU A 240 -28.00 13.41 0.26
N GLU A 241 -26.83 13.71 0.81
CA GLU A 241 -26.49 14.99 1.45
C GLU A 241 -26.32 16.15 0.44
N GLY A 242 -26.42 15.86 -0.86
CA GLY A 242 -26.42 16.85 -1.94
C GLY A 242 -25.03 17.23 -2.47
N HIS A 243 -23.97 16.56 -2.04
CA HIS A 243 -22.61 16.83 -2.53
C HIS A 243 -22.47 16.45 -4.01
N LYS A 244 -21.82 17.32 -4.79
CA LYS A 244 -21.55 17.12 -6.22
C LYS A 244 -20.08 16.85 -6.55
N HIS A 245 -19.18 17.19 -5.63
CA HIS A 245 -17.75 16.95 -5.77
C HIS A 245 -17.25 16.29 -4.50
N VAL A 246 -16.51 15.19 -4.65
CA VAL A 246 -15.95 14.41 -3.54
C VAL A 246 -14.50 14.12 -3.85
N VAL A 247 -13.63 14.27 -2.86
CA VAL A 247 -12.22 13.86 -2.97
C VAL A 247 -12.03 12.50 -2.32
N LEU A 248 -11.35 11.57 -2.99
CA LEU A 248 -11.02 10.25 -2.44
C LEU A 248 -9.50 10.09 -2.33
N ALA A 249 -9.02 9.71 -1.15
CA ALA A 249 -7.61 9.55 -0.82
C ALA A 249 -7.29 8.11 -0.40
N PRO A 250 -6.62 7.31 -1.25
CA PRO A 250 -6.18 5.95 -0.90
C PRO A 250 -5.00 5.99 0.08
N ILE A 251 -5.27 6.06 1.38
CA ILE A 251 -4.24 6.09 2.44
C ILE A 251 -3.75 4.70 2.85
N GLY A 252 -4.45 3.63 2.44
CA GLY A 252 -4.06 2.25 2.72
C GLY A 252 -2.81 1.78 1.98
N PHE A 253 -2.38 2.52 0.95
CA PHE A 253 -1.31 2.15 0.03
C PHE A 253 -0.38 3.32 -0.26
N VAL A 254 0.88 3.03 -0.57
CA VAL A 254 1.89 4.06 -0.88
C VAL A 254 2.18 4.20 -2.38
N SER A 255 1.73 3.27 -3.22
CA SER A 255 2.01 3.27 -4.67
C SER A 255 0.75 2.97 -5.48
N ASP A 256 0.70 3.49 -6.70
CA ASP A 256 -0.31 3.07 -7.68
C ASP A 256 -0.17 1.57 -7.98
N HIS A 257 -1.32 0.91 -8.08
CA HIS A 257 -1.50 -0.49 -8.43
C HIS A 257 -2.97 -0.68 -8.83
N VAL A 258 -3.39 -1.91 -9.14
CA VAL A 258 -4.72 -2.18 -9.69
C VAL A 258 -5.88 -1.66 -8.83
N GLU A 259 -5.77 -1.71 -7.50
CA GLU A 259 -6.86 -1.27 -6.61
C GLU A 259 -6.96 0.25 -6.49
N VAL A 260 -5.95 0.98 -6.99
CA VAL A 260 -6.02 2.43 -7.12
C VAL A 260 -6.45 2.80 -8.54
N LEU A 261 -5.77 2.25 -9.54
CA LEU A 261 -5.99 2.63 -10.94
C LEU A 261 -7.28 2.07 -11.54
N TYR A 262 -7.77 0.93 -11.04
CA TYR A 262 -9.04 0.37 -11.46
C TYR A 262 -10.15 0.72 -10.47
N ASP A 263 -10.04 0.26 -9.21
CA ASP A 263 -11.18 0.40 -8.29
C ASP A 263 -11.54 1.86 -8.06
N VAL A 264 -10.55 2.76 -7.92
CA VAL A 264 -10.83 4.18 -7.69
C VAL A 264 -11.05 4.95 -8.99
N ASP A 265 -10.08 4.93 -9.90
CA ASP A 265 -10.10 5.79 -11.09
C ASP A 265 -11.14 5.37 -12.14
N ILE A 266 -11.60 4.12 -12.10
CA ILE A 266 -12.60 3.56 -13.02
C ILE A 266 -13.88 3.21 -12.27
N ALA A 267 -13.85 2.22 -11.37
CA ALA A 267 -15.07 1.64 -10.81
C ALA A 267 -15.83 2.63 -9.89
N PHE A 268 -15.16 3.22 -8.89
CA PHE A 268 -15.78 4.18 -7.98
C PHE A 268 -16.08 5.50 -8.67
N ARG A 269 -15.25 5.94 -9.62
CA ARG A 269 -15.56 7.14 -10.42
C ARG A 269 -16.83 6.96 -11.23
N GLU A 270 -17.01 5.81 -11.89
CA GLU A 270 -18.23 5.49 -12.62
C GLU A 270 -19.43 5.34 -11.67
N TYR A 271 -19.25 4.65 -10.55
CA TYR A 271 -20.27 4.50 -9.51
C TYR A 271 -20.75 5.88 -9.02
N ALA A 272 -19.83 6.76 -8.63
CA ALA A 272 -20.12 8.13 -8.20
C ALA A 272 -20.80 8.96 -9.29
N ARG A 273 -20.36 8.83 -10.55
CA ARG A 273 -20.95 9.55 -11.70
C ARG A 273 -22.44 9.23 -11.86
N THR A 274 -22.84 7.98 -11.70
CA THR A 274 -24.27 7.59 -11.77
C THR A 274 -25.12 8.16 -10.63
N ARG A 275 -24.49 8.67 -9.56
CA ARG A 275 -25.13 9.40 -8.44
C ARG A 275 -24.95 10.92 -8.54
N GLY A 276 -24.43 11.42 -9.67
CA GLY A 276 -24.20 12.84 -9.89
C GLY A 276 -23.05 13.42 -9.07
N ILE A 277 -22.07 12.60 -8.68
CA ILE A 277 -20.84 13.02 -8.00
C ILE A 277 -19.66 12.98 -8.97
N ASP A 278 -18.93 14.08 -9.05
CA ASP A 278 -17.56 14.16 -9.58
C ASP A 278 -16.57 13.69 -8.49
N LEU A 279 -16.13 12.43 -8.59
CA LEU A 279 -15.19 11.81 -7.67
C LEU A 279 -13.74 12.00 -8.16
N ARG A 280 -12.95 12.74 -7.39
CA ARG A 280 -11.55 13.06 -7.73
C ARG A 280 -10.58 12.40 -6.76
N ARG A 281 -9.63 11.64 -7.30
CA ARG A 281 -8.63 10.92 -6.50
C ARG A 281 -7.40 11.79 -6.22
N THR A 282 -6.80 11.66 -5.03
CA THR A 282 -5.44 12.18 -4.77
C THR A 282 -4.39 11.37 -5.53
N GLU A 283 -3.28 11.99 -5.92
CA GLU A 283 -2.13 11.22 -6.40
C GLU A 283 -1.64 10.24 -5.32
N SER A 284 -1.19 9.05 -5.74
CA SER A 284 -0.47 8.13 -4.85
C SER A 284 0.87 8.70 -4.44
N LEU A 285 1.44 8.23 -3.33
CA LEU A 285 2.74 8.72 -2.88
C LEU A 285 3.86 8.34 -3.87
N ASN A 286 3.78 7.16 -4.48
CA ASN A 286 4.75 6.64 -5.44
C ASN A 286 6.18 6.88 -4.91
N ASP A 287 7.06 7.50 -5.68
CA ASP A 287 8.43 7.85 -5.29
C ASP A 287 8.56 9.29 -4.74
N SER A 288 7.49 9.83 -4.13
CA SER A 288 7.50 11.19 -3.58
C SER A 288 8.62 11.39 -2.54
N PRO A 289 9.29 12.55 -2.52
CA PRO A 289 10.40 12.80 -1.60
C PRO A 289 10.05 12.56 -0.13
N LEU A 290 8.86 12.96 0.33
CA LEU A 290 8.44 12.77 1.73
C LEU A 290 8.26 11.29 2.10
N LEU A 291 7.84 10.43 1.17
CA LEU A 291 7.81 8.99 1.42
C LEU A 291 9.23 8.44 1.58
N ILE A 292 10.14 8.84 0.69
CA ILE A 292 11.55 8.42 0.76
C ILE A 292 12.20 8.91 2.06
N ASP A 293 11.86 10.12 2.51
CA ASP A 293 12.30 10.65 3.80
C ASP A 293 11.79 9.81 4.96
N ALA A 294 10.51 9.40 4.93
CA ALA A 294 9.92 8.52 5.94
C ALA A 294 10.63 7.17 6.00
N LEU A 295 10.85 6.52 4.84
CA LEU A 295 11.54 5.23 4.77
C LEU A 295 12.99 5.34 5.26
N ALA A 296 13.68 6.44 4.94
CA ALA A 296 15.04 6.69 5.40
C ALA A 296 15.11 6.91 6.92
N ASP A 297 14.15 7.65 7.48
CA ASP A 297 14.06 7.88 8.92
C ASP A 297 13.82 6.58 9.69
N ILE A 298 12.86 5.77 9.21
CA ILE A 298 12.59 4.42 9.74
C ILE A 298 13.85 3.55 9.69
N ALA A 299 14.52 3.49 8.53
CA ALA A 299 15.72 2.67 8.38
C ALA A 299 16.84 3.10 9.34
N ARG A 300 17.11 4.41 9.47
CA ARG A 300 18.13 4.94 10.37
C ARG A 300 17.82 4.67 11.83
N ALA A 301 16.57 4.81 12.24
CA ALA A 301 16.16 4.53 13.61
C ALA A 301 16.47 3.08 14.03
N ARG A 302 16.37 2.14 13.09
CA ARG A 302 16.69 0.71 13.31
C ARG A 302 18.18 0.41 13.32
N LEU A 303 19.03 1.28 12.79
CA LEU A 303 20.49 1.08 12.77
C LEU A 303 21.17 1.63 14.03
N GLY A 304 20.57 2.66 14.64
CA GLY A 304 21.06 3.26 15.88
C GLY A 304 20.65 2.53 17.16
N SER A 305 19.68 1.62 17.07
CA SER A 305 19.32 0.64 18.10
C SER A 305 20.18 -0.61 18.02
#